data_AF-A0A2G9U2T3-F1
#
_entry.id   AF-A0A2G9U2T3-F1
#
_cell.length_a   1.000
_cell.length_b   1.000
_cell.length_c   1.000
_cell.angle_alpha   90.00
_cell.angle_beta   90.00
_cell.angle_gamma   90.00
#
_symmetry.space_group_name_H-M   'P 1'
#
loop_
_entity.id
_entity.type
_entity.pdbx_description
1 polymer ?
#
loop_
_entity_poly.entity_id
_entity_poly.type
_entity_poly.pdbx_seq_one_letter_code
_entity_poly.pdbx_strand_id
1 'polypeptide(L)'
;MAGSEFFGADPVAATNADIFSEIGSFFPIAVNYRSGLSYSNLRLYNGTYKKTMVEQVHFTTFLTTMVNRSRIDLLFMDIENPEYHLIPMIAIDNVLSEHNIVICQINVEVSNPDVTA
;
A
#
# COMPACT_ATOMS: atom_id res chain seq x y z
N MET A 1 -27.07 -7.46 -5.74
CA MET A 1 -26.16 -6.31 -5.63
C MET A 1 -24.99 -6.79 -4.81
N ALA A 2 -23.80 -6.92 -5.40
CA ALA A 2 -22.61 -7.22 -4.62
C ALA A 2 -22.30 -5.99 -3.74
N GLY A 3 -22.02 -6.21 -2.46
CA GLY A 3 -21.65 -5.14 -1.55
C GLY A 3 -20.29 -4.52 -1.90
N SER A 4 -19.79 -3.64 -1.05
CA SER A 4 -18.43 -3.10 -1.17
C SER A 4 -17.38 -4.19 -0.99
N GLU A 5 -16.28 -4.10 -1.75
CA GLU A 5 -15.10 -4.95 -1.58
C GLU A 5 -14.00 -4.14 -0.88
N PHE A 6 -13.28 -4.76 0.05
CA PHE A 6 -12.14 -4.17 0.73
C PHE A 6 -10.88 -4.98 0.48
N PHE A 7 -9.79 -4.29 0.13
CA PHE A 7 -8.48 -4.88 -0.09
C PHE A 7 -7.42 -4.06 0.65
N GLY A 8 -6.76 -4.67 1.63
CA GLY A 8 -5.66 -4.05 2.38
C GLY A 8 -4.32 -4.68 2.01
N ALA A 9 -3.25 -3.90 2.03
CA ALA A 9 -1.90 -4.41 1.88
C ALA A 9 -0.94 -3.70 2.83
N ASP A 10 -0.23 -4.48 3.64
CA ASP A 10 0.79 -3.97 4.56
C ASP A 10 1.76 -5.12 4.94
N PRO A 11 3.08 -4.88 5.03
CA PRO A 11 4.05 -5.92 5.41
C PRO A 11 3.96 -6.38 6.89
N VAL A 12 3.30 -5.63 7.77
CA VAL A 12 3.05 -5.98 9.18
C VAL A 12 1.87 -6.95 9.27
N ALA A 13 2.16 -8.24 9.03
CA ALA A 13 1.12 -9.25 8.87
C ALA A 13 0.26 -9.50 10.10
N ALA A 14 0.84 -9.75 11.28
CA ALA A 14 0.09 -10.28 12.42
C ALA A 14 -1.06 -9.38 12.88
N THR A 15 -0.78 -8.10 13.15
CA THR A 15 -1.81 -7.17 13.65
C THR A 15 -2.81 -6.77 12.57
N ASN A 16 -2.34 -6.53 11.34
CA ASN A 16 -3.20 -6.01 10.28
C ASN A 16 -4.08 -7.10 9.67
N ALA A 17 -3.58 -8.34 9.56
CA ALA A 17 -4.40 -9.45 9.11
C ALA A 17 -5.57 -9.71 10.06
N ASP A 18 -5.36 -9.62 11.38
CA ASP A 18 -6.41 -9.83 12.37
C ASP A 18 -7.55 -8.81 12.23
N ILE A 19 -7.23 -7.55 11.93
CA ILE A 19 -8.23 -6.46 11.82
C ILE A 19 -8.90 -6.45 10.44
N PHE A 20 -8.11 -6.52 9.37
CA PHE A 20 -8.60 -6.25 8.01
C PHE A 20 -9.22 -7.47 7.34
N SER A 21 -8.91 -8.69 7.80
CA SER A 21 -9.53 -9.90 7.25
C SER A 21 -11.01 -10.05 7.63
N GLU A 22 -11.49 -9.31 8.64
CA GLU A 22 -12.91 -9.28 9.02
C GLU A 22 -13.78 -8.54 8.00
N ILE A 23 -13.20 -7.59 7.27
CA ILE A 23 -13.93 -6.70 6.35
C ILE A 23 -13.59 -6.91 4.87
N GLY A 24 -12.56 -7.72 4.56
CA GLY A 24 -12.16 -8.00 3.19
C GLY A 24 -10.93 -8.88 3.07
N SER A 25 -10.19 -8.73 1.97
CA SER A 25 -8.95 -9.47 1.73
C SER A 25 -7.73 -8.64 2.14
N PHE A 26 -6.83 -9.24 2.92
CA PHE A 26 -5.58 -8.61 3.33
C PHE A 26 -4.37 -9.32 2.72
N PHE A 27 -3.45 -8.56 2.16
CA PHE A 27 -2.22 -9.05 1.57
C PHE A 27 -1.01 -8.63 2.42
N PRO A 28 -0.26 -9.57 3.03
CA PRO A 28 0.87 -9.26 3.89
C PRO A 28 2.14 -8.89 3.10
N ILE A 29 2.03 -7.90 2.21
CA ILE A 29 3.08 -7.44 1.30
C ILE A 29 3.14 -5.91 1.33
N ALA A 30 4.31 -5.36 1.03
CA ALA A 30 4.43 -3.93 0.79
C ALA A 30 4.07 -3.59 -0.66
N VAL A 31 3.39 -2.46 -0.87
CA VAL A 31 3.07 -1.94 -2.20
C VAL A 31 3.94 -0.73 -2.45
N ASN A 32 4.68 -0.71 -3.57
CA ASN A 32 5.66 0.34 -3.81
C ASN A 32 5.80 0.68 -5.31
N TYR A 33 6.65 1.66 -5.65
CA TYR A 33 6.93 2.09 -7.03
C TYR A 33 7.78 1.07 -7.82
N ARG A 34 8.22 -0.01 -7.17
CA ARG A 34 8.99 -1.09 -7.78
C ARG A 34 8.71 -2.42 -7.07
N SER A 35 8.86 -3.52 -7.79
CA SER A 35 8.85 -4.86 -7.21
C SER A 35 10.25 -5.28 -6.75
N GLY A 36 10.33 -6.17 -5.76
CA GLY A 36 11.57 -6.79 -5.31
C GLY A 36 11.69 -6.86 -3.79
N LEU A 37 12.89 -7.19 -3.31
CA LEU A 37 13.20 -7.21 -1.88
C LEU A 37 13.83 -5.88 -1.47
N SER A 38 13.34 -5.29 -0.38
CA SER A 38 13.93 -4.09 0.22
C SER A 38 13.91 -4.19 1.74
N TYR A 39 14.80 -3.46 2.40
CA TYR A 39 14.69 -3.28 3.85
C TYR A 39 13.68 -2.18 4.16
N SER A 40 12.78 -2.45 5.10
CA SER A 40 11.84 -1.48 5.68
C SER A 40 11.91 -1.53 7.20
N ASN A 41 11.63 -0.39 7.85
CA ASN A 41 11.51 -0.31 9.30
C ASN A 41 10.07 -0.62 9.69
N LEU A 42 9.79 -1.85 10.14
CA LEU A 42 8.44 -2.25 10.54
C LEU A 42 8.20 -1.88 12.00
N ARG A 43 7.08 -1.22 12.28
CA ARG A 43 6.64 -0.92 13.65
C ARG A 43 6.13 -2.19 14.33
N LEU A 44 6.76 -2.56 15.43
CA LEU A 44 6.36 -3.68 16.28
C LEU A 44 5.25 -3.25 17.25
N TYR A 45 4.57 -4.23 17.85
CA TYR A 45 3.48 -3.99 18.81
C TYR A 45 3.91 -3.14 20.03
N ASN A 46 5.17 -3.25 20.44
CA ASN A 46 5.73 -2.46 21.55
C ASN A 46 6.12 -1.02 21.15
N GLY A 47 5.79 -0.58 19.93
CA GLY A 47 6.10 0.75 19.41
C GLY A 47 7.53 0.93 18.89
N THR A 48 8.39 -0.10 18.98
CA THR A 48 9.76 -0.05 18.44
C THR A 48 9.79 -0.42 16.96
N TYR A 49 10.81 0.02 16.23
CA TYR A 49 10.98 -0.32 14.82
C TYR A 49 12.01 -1.44 14.64
N LYS A 50 11.69 -2.39 13.76
CA LYS A 50 12.60 -3.46 13.36
C LYS A 50 12.86 -3.41 11.86
N LYS A 51 14.13 -3.20 11.51
CA LYS A 51 14.59 -3.33 10.13
C LYS A 51 14.42 -4.76 9.66
N THR A 52 13.54 -4.94 8.68
CA THR A 52 13.13 -6.25 8.17
C THR A 52 13.21 -6.24 6.64
N MET A 53 13.66 -7.34 6.05
CA MET A 53 13.59 -7.52 4.60
C MET A 53 12.16 -7.85 4.22
N VAL A 54 11.55 -7.03 3.39
CA VAL A 54 10.16 -7.17 2.96
C VAL A 54 10.10 -7.36 1.44
N GLU A 55 9.16 -8.19 1.01
CA GLU A 55 8.77 -8.28 -0.39
C GLU A 55 7.86 -7.10 -0.74
N GLN A 56 8.19 -6.43 -1.84
CA GLN A 56 7.47 -5.30 -2.38
C GLN A 56 6.92 -5.67 -3.75
N VAL A 57 5.68 -5.27 -4.03
CA VAL A 57 5.04 -5.42 -5.34
C VAL A 57 4.77 -4.04 -5.91
N HIS A 58 4.99 -3.90 -7.22
CA HIS A 58 4.67 -2.68 -7.94
C HIS A 58 3.17 -2.35 -7.80
N PHE A 59 2.87 -1.08 -7.51
CA PHE A 59 1.52 -0.58 -7.28
C PHE A 59 0.50 -1.01 -8.36
N THR A 60 0.83 -0.88 -9.64
CA THR A 60 -0.09 -1.30 -10.72
C THR A 60 -0.27 -2.81 -10.79
N THR A 61 0.77 -3.61 -10.50
CA THR A 61 0.67 -5.07 -10.41
C THR A 61 -0.25 -5.49 -9.27
N PHE A 62 -0.14 -4.84 -8.11
CA PHE A 62 -1.02 -5.08 -6.99
C PHE A 62 -2.49 -4.88 -7.38
N LEU A 63 -2.82 -3.72 -7.97
CA LEU A 63 -4.19 -3.41 -8.37
C LEU A 63 -4.72 -4.33 -9.48
N THR A 64 -3.93 -4.52 -10.54
CA THR A 64 -4.42 -5.18 -11.76
C THR A 64 -4.31 -6.70 -11.75
N THR A 65 -3.37 -7.27 -10.98
CA THR A 65 -3.12 -8.71 -10.96
C THR A 65 -3.57 -9.34 -9.65
N MET A 66 -3.26 -8.73 -8.49
CA MET A 66 -3.57 -9.32 -7.19
C MET A 66 -5.00 -9.02 -6.76
N VAL A 67 -5.38 -7.75 -6.76
CA VAL A 67 -6.75 -7.30 -6.48
C VAL A 67 -7.66 -7.54 -7.69
N ASN A 68 -7.09 -7.48 -8.89
CA ASN A 68 -7.79 -7.62 -10.17
C ASN A 68 -8.93 -6.59 -10.31
N ARG A 69 -8.65 -5.33 -9.97
CA ARG A 69 -9.56 -4.19 -10.16
C ARG A 69 -8.80 -3.04 -10.79
N SER A 70 -9.35 -2.53 -11.89
CA SER A 70 -8.85 -1.32 -12.55
C SER A 70 -9.67 -0.07 -12.19
N ARG A 71 -10.81 -0.23 -11.51
CA ARG A 71 -11.62 0.89 -11.02
C ARG A 71 -11.71 0.81 -9.50
N ILE A 72 -11.13 1.80 -8.83
CA ILE A 72 -11.08 1.91 -7.37
C ILE A 72 -11.87 3.14 -6.95
N ASP A 73 -12.91 2.95 -6.14
CA ASP A 73 -13.74 4.07 -5.70
C ASP A 73 -13.03 4.90 -4.61
N LEU A 74 -12.28 4.25 -3.72
CA LEU A 74 -11.59 4.89 -2.61
C LEU A 74 -10.23 4.22 -2.35
N LEU A 75 -9.15 4.99 -2.43
CA LEU A 75 -7.81 4.55 -2.07
C LEU A 75 -7.34 5.33 -0.84
N PHE A 76 -6.96 4.60 0.21
CA PHE A 76 -6.23 5.13 1.36
C PHE A 76 -4.76 4.74 1.23
N MET A 77 -3.86 5.69 1.43
CA MET A 77 -2.43 5.43 1.50
C MET A 77 -1.87 6.09 2.75
N ASP A 78 -1.19 5.31 3.57
CA ASP A 78 -0.31 5.79 4.64
C ASP A 78 1.12 5.63 4.12
N ILE A 79 1.77 6.74 3.78
CA ILE A 79 3.03 6.76 3.03
C ILE A 79 4.17 7.19 3.94
N GLU A 80 5.17 6.32 4.04
CA GLU A 80 6.41 6.58 4.78
C GLU A 80 7.65 6.37 3.91
N ASN A 81 8.66 7.23 4.09
CA ASN A 81 10.04 7.05 3.65
C ASN A 81 10.21 6.45 2.22
N PRO A 82 10.47 5.13 1.99
CA PRO A 82 10.67 4.61 0.63
C PRO A 82 9.48 4.80 -0.31
N GLU A 83 8.27 4.94 0.24
CA GLU A 83 7.01 5.01 -0.51
C GLU A 83 6.73 6.39 -1.10
N TYR A 84 7.53 7.42 -0.77
CA TYR A 84 7.35 8.77 -1.32
C TYR A 84 7.38 8.83 -2.85
N HIS A 85 8.01 7.86 -3.50
CA HIS A 85 8.03 7.75 -4.97
C HIS A 85 6.67 7.33 -5.56
N LEU A 86 5.74 6.78 -4.78
CA LEU A 86 4.37 6.49 -5.23
C LEU A 86 3.63 7.77 -5.64
N ILE A 87 3.84 8.87 -4.90
CA ILE A 87 3.14 10.13 -5.16
C ILE A 87 3.47 10.71 -6.55
N PRO A 88 4.74 10.97 -6.94
CA PRO A 88 5.05 11.46 -8.27
C PRO A 88 4.69 10.45 -9.37
N MET A 89 4.86 9.15 -9.11
CA MET A 89 4.47 8.11 -10.07
C MET A 89 2.96 8.18 -10.41
N ILE A 90 2.11 8.38 -9.39
CA ILE A 90 0.66 8.51 -9.56
C ILE A 90 0.28 9.88 -10.14
N ALA A 91 0.85 10.96 -9.62
CA ALA A 91 0.39 12.32 -9.89
C ALA A 91 1.04 12.98 -11.13
N ILE A 92 2.23 12.56 -11.52
CA ILE A 92 3.04 13.19 -12.58
C ILE A 92 3.28 12.20 -13.73
N ASP A 93 3.70 10.98 -13.43
CA ASP A 93 4.16 10.01 -14.45
C ASP A 93 3.02 9.30 -15.19
N ASN A 94 1.77 9.72 -14.97
CA ASN A 94 0.57 9.25 -15.67
C ASN A 94 0.36 7.72 -15.64
N VAL A 95 0.97 7.03 -14.67
CA VAL A 95 1.01 5.56 -14.58
C VAL A 95 -0.40 4.93 -14.55
N LEU A 96 -1.38 5.62 -13.98
CA LEU A 96 -2.76 5.12 -13.90
C LEU A 96 -3.37 4.99 -15.29
N SER A 97 -3.22 6.04 -16.13
CA SER A 97 -3.78 6.07 -17.47
C SER A 97 -3.12 5.04 -18.39
N GLU A 98 -1.80 4.89 -18.30
CA GLU A 98 -1.04 3.90 -19.09
C GLU A 98 -1.51 2.46 -18.82
N HIS A 99 -1.96 2.20 -17.59
CA HIS A 99 -2.47 0.90 -17.16
C HIS A 99 -4.01 0.79 -17.15
N ASN A 100 -4.72 1.79 -17.69
CA ASN A 100 -6.19 1.85 -17.71
C ASN A 100 -6.81 1.70 -16.31
N ILE A 101 -6.18 2.30 -15.30
CA ILE A 101 -6.63 2.35 -13.91
C ILE A 101 -7.33 3.69 -13.66
N VAL A 102 -8.50 3.65 -13.02
CA VAL A 102 -9.26 4.81 -12.58
C VAL A 102 -9.42 4.74 -11.07
N ILE A 103 -9.02 5.82 -10.38
CA ILE A 103 -9.22 5.98 -8.94
C ILE A 103 -10.09 7.21 -8.71
N CYS A 104 -11.27 7.02 -8.10
CA CYS A 104 -12.25 8.09 -7.94
C CYS A 104 -11.86 9.08 -6.82
N GLN A 105 -11.35 8.56 -5.70
CA GLN A 105 -10.85 9.37 -4.59
C GLN A 105 -9.61 8.73 -3.97
N ILE A 106 -8.61 9.57 -3.68
CA ILE A 106 -7.39 9.19 -2.97
C ILE A 106 -7.33 10.03 -1.69
N ASN A 107 -7.16 9.39 -0.54
CA ASN A 107 -6.77 10.04 0.71
C ASN A 107 -5.38 9.55 1.08
N VAL A 108 -4.48 10.49 1.36
CA VAL A 108 -3.07 10.18 1.63
C VAL A 108 -2.67 10.82 2.95
N GLU A 109 -2.15 10.01 3.85
CA GLU A 109 -1.32 10.45 4.95
C GLU A 109 0.14 10.38 4.51
N VAL A 110 0.88 11.47 4.69
CA VAL A 110 2.32 11.51 4.43
C VAL A 110 2.99 11.83 5.75
N SER A 111 3.74 10.87 6.28
CA SER A 111 4.43 11.03 7.55
C SER A 111 5.93 10.81 7.36
N ASN A 112 6.73 11.39 8.27
CA ASN A 112 8.17 11.16 8.34
C ASN A 112 8.50 10.67 9.76
N PRO A 113 8.40 9.36 10.02
CA PRO A 113 8.61 8.82 11.37
C PRO A 113 10.08 8.90 11.83
N ASP A 114 11.02 9.19 10.93
CA ASP A 114 12.45 9.33 11.25
C ASP A 114 12.84 10.75 11.72
N VAL A 115 11.93 11.74 11.62
CA VAL A 115 12.12 13.06 12.22
C VAL A 115 11.58 13.00 13.65
N THR A 116 12.48 12.80 14.62
CA THR A 116 12.18 13.07 16.02
C THR A 116 11.71 14.50 16.19
N ALA A 117 10.52 14.69 16.73
CA ALA A 117 10.12 15.96 17.34
C ALA A 117 11.01 16.28 18.55
#